data_AF-A0A6A4VXC1-F1
#
_entry.id   AF-A0A6A4VXC1-F1
#
_cell.length_a   1.000
_cell.length_b   1.000
_cell.length_c   1.000
_cell.angle_alpha   90.00
_cell.angle_beta   90.00
_cell.angle_gamma   90.00
#
_symmetry.space_group_name_H-M   'P 1'
#
loop_
_entity.id
_entity.type
_entity.pdbx_description
1 polymer ?
#
loop_
_entity_poly.entity_id
_entity_poly.type
_entity_poly.pdbx_seq_one_letter_code
_entity_poly.pdbx_strand_id
1 'polypeptide(L)'
;MVISYDSSRGGVSVVTIKGAVTASYLLIQRARPSDSGRYSCQPSGASQQSLRVHVLQGEKPAAMQTSSCPSQPGRLGALLVTLLQLIAWSWLA
;
A
#
# COMPACT_ATOMS: atom_id res chain seq x y z
N MET A 1 19.44 5.75 3.96
CA MET A 1 20.55 4.77 3.98
C MET A 1 20.96 4.49 2.54
N VAL A 2 22.23 4.68 2.20
CA VAL A 2 22.77 4.26 0.90
C VAL A 2 23.30 2.84 1.09
N ILE A 3 22.73 1.86 0.39
CA ILE A 3 23.25 0.49 0.43
C ILE A 3 24.29 0.34 -0.66
N SER A 4 25.55 0.20 -0.23
CA SER A 4 26.70 -0.12 -1.08
C SER A 4 27.04 -1.61 -0.97
N TYR A 5 27.80 -2.13 -1.94
CA TYR A 5 28.36 -3.48 -1.88
C TYR A 5 29.39 -3.63 -0.74
N ASP A 6 30.01 -2.53 -0.31
CA ASP A 6 30.91 -2.43 0.87
C ASP A 6 30.15 -1.97 2.14
N SER A 7 28.91 -2.43 2.29
CA SER A 7 28.09 -2.07 3.44
C SER A 7 28.41 -2.97 4.63
N SER A 8 28.65 -2.37 5.80
CA SER A 8 28.82 -3.07 7.08
C SER A 8 27.59 -3.87 7.54
N ARG A 9 26.45 -3.74 6.83
CA ARG A 9 25.23 -4.53 7.04
C ARG A 9 25.49 -6.04 6.95
N GLY A 10 26.41 -6.46 6.08
CA GLY A 10 26.60 -7.86 5.73
C GLY A 10 25.42 -8.44 4.92
N GLY A 11 25.65 -9.58 4.27
CA GLY A 11 24.64 -10.25 3.43
C GLY A 11 24.24 -9.44 2.19
N VAL A 12 25.12 -8.52 1.74
CA VAL A 12 25.00 -7.81 0.47
C VAL A 12 26.09 -8.34 -0.44
N SER A 13 25.74 -8.75 -1.65
CA SER A 13 26.72 -9.17 -2.67
C SER A 13 26.32 -8.64 -4.05
N VAL A 14 27.31 -8.42 -4.90
CA VAL A 14 27.11 -8.02 -6.29
C VAL A 14 27.68 -9.08 -7.19
N VAL A 15 26.87 -9.55 -8.13
CA VAL A 15 27.28 -10.51 -9.17
C VAL A 15 27.24 -9.78 -10.50
N THR A 16 28.39 -9.68 -11.16
CA THR A 16 28.47 -9.11 -12.51
C THR A 16 28.67 -10.23 -13.52
N ILE A 17 27.74 -10.34 -14.46
CA ILE A 17 27.82 -11.28 -15.57
C ILE A 17 28.27 -10.50 -16.79
N LYS A 18 29.41 -10.91 -17.38
CA LYS A 18 29.97 -10.32 -18.59
C LYS A 18 29.61 -11.20 -19.78
N GLY A 19 29.12 -10.58 -20.85
CA GLY A 19 28.72 -11.23 -22.10
C GLY A 19 28.45 -10.17 -23.17
N ALA A 20 27.66 -10.50 -24.19
CA ALA A 20 27.20 -9.51 -25.18
C ALA A 20 26.43 -8.34 -24.52
N VAL A 21 25.72 -8.64 -23.43
CA VAL A 21 25.15 -7.65 -22.51
C VAL A 21 25.78 -7.88 -21.14
N THR A 22 26.33 -6.83 -20.54
CA THR A 22 26.85 -6.89 -19.17
C THR A 22 25.73 -6.58 -18.19
N ALA A 23 25.46 -7.49 -17.27
CA ALA A 23 24.41 -7.36 -16.27
C ALA A 23 25.01 -7.40 -14.85
N SER A 24 24.55 -6.52 -13.98
CA SER A 24 24.95 -6.48 -12.57
C SER A 24 23.75 -6.76 -11.68
N TYR A 25 23.87 -7.74 -10.80
CA TYR A 25 22.84 -8.16 -9.86
C TYR A 25 23.27 -7.83 -8.44
N LEU A 26 22.46 -7.03 -7.73
CA LEU A 26 22.62 -6.77 -6.31
C LEU A 26 21.74 -7.73 -5.52
N LEU A 27 22.35 -8.56 -4.68
CA LEU A 27 21.65 -9.50 -3.80
C LEU A 27 21.71 -9.01 -2.36
N ILE A 28 20.54 -8.93 -1.72
CA ILE A 28 20.40 -8.48 -0.32
C ILE A 28 19.68 -9.58 0.45
N GLN A 29 20.43 -10.31 1.28
CA GLN A 29 19.88 -11.38 2.10
C GLN A 29 19.17 -10.80 3.33
N ARG A 30 18.06 -11.43 3.73
CA ARG A 30 17.25 -11.06 4.91
C ARG A 30 16.91 -9.57 4.93
N ALA A 31 16.28 -9.08 3.86
CA ALA A 31 15.92 -7.67 3.70
C ALA A 31 15.02 -7.17 4.85
N ARG A 32 15.31 -5.97 5.35
CA ARG A 32 14.59 -5.29 6.43
C ARG A 32 14.00 -3.97 5.91
N PRO A 33 12.96 -3.41 6.55
CA PRO A 33 12.42 -2.10 6.15
C PRO A 33 13.47 -0.98 6.07
N SER A 34 14.52 -1.05 6.90
CA SER A 34 15.67 -0.13 6.88
C SER A 34 16.49 -0.17 5.58
N ASP A 35 16.39 -1.27 4.82
CA ASP A 35 17.04 -1.42 3.53
C ASP A 35 16.29 -0.68 2.40
N SER A 36 15.13 -0.09 2.69
CA SER A 36 14.43 0.78 1.75
C SER A 36 15.24 2.04 1.47
N GLY A 37 15.30 2.45 0.20
CA GLY A 37 16.11 3.61 -0.16
C GLY A 37 16.32 3.77 -1.65
N ARG A 38 17.22 4.69 -2.01
CA ARG A 38 17.65 4.92 -3.39
C ARG A 38 18.85 4.03 -3.70
N TYR A 39 18.68 3.15 -4.67
CA TYR A 39 19.72 2.27 -5.18
C TYR A 39 20.21 2.83 -6.49
N SER A 40 21.53 2.95 -6.64
CA SER A 40 22.15 3.56 -7.82
C SER A 40 23.15 2.58 -8.43
N CYS A 41 23.01 2.30 -9.73
CA CYS A 41 23.95 1.52 -10.50
C CYS A 41 24.91 2.48 -11.21
N GLN A 42 26.21 2.31 -11.01
CA GLN A 42 27.25 3.13 -11.63
C GLN A 42 28.27 2.23 -12.36
N PRO A 43 27.99 1.87 -13.62
CA PRO A 43 28.94 1.13 -14.44
C PRO A 43 30.17 1.99 -14.82
N SER A 44 31.33 1.36 -14.97
CA SER A 44 32.55 2.01 -15.46
C SER A 44 32.40 2.35 -16.95
N GLY A 45 32.16 3.62 -17.27
CA GLY A 45 32.06 4.11 -18.65
C GLY A 45 30.64 4.34 -19.18
N ALA A 46 29.62 4.26 -18.32
CA ALA A 46 28.26 4.64 -18.66
C ALA A 46 27.62 5.51 -17.57
N SER A 47 26.48 6.13 -17.87
CA SER A 47 25.78 7.01 -16.94
C SER A 47 25.23 6.24 -15.74
N GLN A 48 25.21 6.92 -14.58
CA GLN A 48 24.59 6.36 -13.38
C GLN A 48 23.08 6.34 -13.54
N GLN A 49 22.45 5.23 -13.14
CA GLN A 49 21.00 5.10 -13.09
C GLN A 49 20.55 4.77 -11.68
N SER A 50 19.46 5.43 -11.22
CA SER A 50 18.94 5.26 -9.86
C SER A 50 17.49 4.80 -9.86
N LEU A 51 17.13 3.99 -8.87
CA LEU A 51 15.77 3.54 -8.60
C LEU A 51 15.50 3.54 -7.09
N ARG A 52 14.23 3.46 -6.70
CA ARG A 52 13.82 3.41 -5.29
C ARG A 52 13.27 2.03 -4.94
N VAL A 53 13.80 1.44 -3.88
CA VAL A 53 13.34 0.15 -3.35
C VAL A 53 12.57 0.38 -2.07
N HIS A 54 11.44 -0.30 -1.94
CA HIS A 54 10.60 -0.32 -0.75
C HIS A 54 10.53 -1.75 -0.21
N VAL A 55 11.05 -1.95 1.00
CA VAL A 55 10.98 -3.23 1.71
C VAL A 55 9.86 -3.13 2.73
N LEU A 56 8.84 -3.96 2.56
CA LEU A 56 7.65 -3.99 3.42
C LEU A 56 7.72 -5.20 4.34
N GLN A 57 7.25 -5.05 5.58
CA GLN A 57 7.16 -6.14 6.55
C GLN A 57 5.68 -6.50 6.75
N GLY A 58 5.27 -7.65 6.20
CA GLY A 58 3.90 -8.15 6.23
C GLY A 58 2.94 -7.36 5.35
N GLU A 59 1.91 -8.04 4.84
CA GLU A 59 0.77 -7.36 4.22
C GLU A 59 0.05 -6.56 5.31
N LYS A 60 0.05 -5.23 5.18
CA LYS A 60 -0.98 -4.43 5.86
C LYS A 60 -2.22 -4.56 4.99
N PRO A 61 -3.26 -5.33 5.37
CA PRO A 61 -4.51 -5.30 4.62
C PRO A 61 -4.95 -3.83 4.58
N ALA A 62 -5.09 -3.29 3.37
CA ALA A 62 -5.65 -1.96 3.20
C ALA A 62 -6.99 -1.94 3.94
N ALA A 63 -7.22 -0.89 4.73
CA ALA A 63 -8.54 -0.67 5.31
C ALA A 63 -9.50 -0.45 4.14
N MET A 64 -10.15 -1.52 3.68
CA MET A 64 -11.23 -1.44 2.71
C MET A 64 -12.33 -0.64 3.41
N GLN A 65 -12.39 0.66 3.13
CA GLN A 65 -13.49 1.49 3.59
C GLN A 65 -14.72 1.07 2.77
N THR A 66 -15.46 0.09 3.27
CA THR A 66 -16.81 -0.15 2.81
C THR A 66 -17.65 1.02 3.32
N SER A 67 -18.06 1.90 2.42
CA SER A 67 -19.10 2.87 2.73
C SER A 67 -20.39 2.08 2.99
N SER A 68 -20.67 1.75 4.24
CA SER A 68 -21.99 1.31 4.66
C SER A 68 -22.91 2.52 4.49
N CYS A 69 -23.60 2.59 3.36
CA CYS A 69 -24.69 3.52 3.18
C CYS A 69 -25.78 3.12 4.19
N PRO A 70 -26.06 3.91 5.23
CA PRO A 70 -27.25 3.68 6.03
C PRO A 70 -28.41 4.07 5.10
N SER A 71 -29.13 3.07 4.61
CA SER A 71 -30.41 3.28 3.95
C SER A 71 -31.29 4.03 4.95
N GLN A 72 -31.42 5.34 4.74
CA GLN A 72 -32.34 6.16 5.52
C GLN A 72 -33.71 5.48 5.42
N PRO A 73 -34.38 5.16 6.54
CA PRO A 73 -35.75 4.67 6.47
C PRO A 73 -36.55 5.73 5.70
N GLY A 74 -37.10 5.33 4.56
CA GLY A 74 -37.72 6.24 3.60
C GLY A 74 -38.76 7.12 4.29
N ARG A 75 -38.81 8.40 3.90
CA ARG A 75 -39.74 9.41 4.42
C ARG A 75 -41.23 8.97 4.41
N LEU A 76 -41.56 7.95 3.62
CA LEU A 76 -42.86 7.30 3.57
C LEU A 76 -43.24 6.60 4.89
N GLY A 77 -42.27 6.01 5.60
CA GLY A 77 -42.54 5.35 6.88
C GLY A 77 -42.96 6.34 7.97
N ALA A 78 -42.31 7.50 8.02
CA ALA A 78 -42.67 8.58 8.94
C ALA A 78 -44.08 9.14 8.65
N LEU A 79 -44.42 9.33 7.37
CA LEU A 79 -45.75 9.78 6.95
C LEU A 79 -46.85 8.78 7.30
N LEU A 80 -46.59 7.48 7.10
CA LEU A 80 -47.54 6.42 7.46
C LEU A 80 -47.82 6.38 8.96
N VAL A 81 -46.77 6.53 9.79
CA VAL A 81 -46.92 6.58 11.26
C VAL A 81 -47.73 7.79 11.71
N THR A 82 -47.48 8.98 11.14
CA THR A 82 -48.27 10.17 11.48
C THR A 82 -49.74 10.04 11.06
N LEU A 83 -50.01 9.42 9.92
CA LEU A 83 -51.38 9.21 9.43
C LEU A 83 -52.13 8.22 10.33
N LEU A 84 -51.49 7.12 10.74
CA LEU A 84 -52.09 6.14 11.65
C LEU A 84 -52.40 6.74 13.03
N GLN A 85 -51.55 7.63 13.55
CA GLN A 85 -51.80 8.35 14.81
C GLN A 85 -53.02 9.28 14.70
N LEU A 86 -53.13 10.05 13.60
CA LEU A 86 -54.26 10.95 13.37
C LEU A 86 -55.57 10.19 13.20
N ILE A 87 -55.54 9.07 12.46
CA ILE A 87 -56.69 8.19 12.35
C ILE A 87 -57.03 7.65 13.74
N ALA A 88 -56.10 7.05 14.48
CA ALA A 88 -56.41 6.52 15.81
C ALA A 88 -57.07 7.55 16.74
N TRP A 89 -56.63 8.82 16.70
CA TRP A 89 -57.24 9.89 17.49
C TRP A 89 -58.67 10.23 17.07
N SER A 90 -59.01 10.11 15.78
CA SER A 90 -60.37 10.37 15.30
C SER A 90 -61.38 9.27 15.63
N TRP A 91 -60.92 8.06 15.99
CA TRP A 91 -61.81 6.96 16.43
C TRP A 91 -61.99 6.91 17.95
N LEU A 92 -61.18 7.65 18.70
CA LEU A 92 -61.21 7.76 20.16
C LEU A 92 -61.92 9.03 20.68
N ALA A 93 -62.38 9.90 19.77
CA ALA A 93 -63.20 11.08 20.02
C ALA A 93 -64.58 10.91 19.37
#